data_AF-A0AAQ2I8Y4-F1
#
_entry.id   AF-A0AAQ2I8Y4-F1
#
_cell.length_a   1.000
_cell.length_b   1.000
_cell.length_c   1.000
_cell.angle_alpha   90.00
_cell.angle_beta   90.00
_cell.angle_gamma   90.00
#
_symmetry.space_group_name_H-M   'P 1'
#
loop_
_entity.id
_entity.type
_entity.pdbx_description
1 polymer ?
#
loop_
_entity_poly.entity_id
_entity_poly.type
_entity_poly.pdbx_seq_one_letter_code
_entity_poly.pdbx_strand_id
1 'polypeptide(L)'
;MNYEKYHSTNRSKGLRTFCYLIYYVQVIFNVMKCFMTRGNFDFINSNVVFSEADKSLWIDLINTDCIWYDMIINPPDDIRTNKIIKNHLRIMEKYTRESCEKRFIYFLGSRKKVRFSTKKQPRYNPFTKNIVFTLLIGKEERKLRIKYSFCTFTQNGVVKVTPNVRVTEKFLYIEYENGNLCVMSVHDFVNGHYIDLGIHTEVHYVGYTRHPHRRPVDFIHRGLSKMLYSVSNDDNDFFVCFSIFNPRIISLNNKCNIVFNISNSLLDEIDVDNEGRIIESCLIRYFDPKLQDDDKESKRSDLNKMFMDLVENKKIKKIYVNFQYERNNEYFCFYSKVVPPKFHHFFVLDFSDGKINIDRDQDLMTQMALCMGYYNY
;
A
#
# COMPACT_ATOMS: atom_id res chain seq x y z
N MET A 1 6.65 5.89 -16.78
CA MET A 1 5.35 6.30 -17.37
C MET A 1 5.02 7.69 -16.82
N ASN A 2 4.92 8.70 -17.70
CA ASN A 2 5.07 10.12 -17.37
C ASN A 2 4.01 10.67 -16.42
N TYR A 3 4.47 11.39 -15.40
CA TYR A 3 3.70 11.84 -14.24
C TYR A 3 2.78 13.05 -14.46
N GLU A 4 2.69 13.62 -15.65
CA GLU A 4 2.18 15.00 -15.77
C GLU A 4 1.31 15.24 -17.01
N LYS A 5 0.16 14.56 -17.10
CA LYS A 5 -0.77 14.74 -18.25
C LYS A 5 -2.17 15.28 -17.92
N TYR A 6 -2.42 15.82 -16.72
CA TYR A 6 -3.77 16.28 -16.32
C TYR A 6 -3.86 17.72 -15.76
N HIS A 7 -3.01 18.64 -16.24
CA HIS A 7 -3.23 20.08 -16.05
C HIS A 7 -3.52 20.79 -17.38
N SER A 8 -4.69 20.48 -17.94
CA SER A 8 -5.32 21.19 -19.06
C SER A 8 -6.66 20.48 -19.23
N THR A 9 -7.79 20.93 -18.66
CA THR A 9 -8.50 22.16 -18.98
C THR A 9 -9.58 22.37 -17.91
N ASN A 10 -9.53 23.48 -17.18
CA ASN A 10 -10.75 24.07 -16.64
C ASN A 10 -10.48 25.54 -16.30
N ARG A 11 -10.99 26.44 -17.14
CA ARG A 11 -11.15 27.86 -16.82
C ARG A 11 -12.26 27.97 -15.77
N SER A 12 -11.91 27.92 -14.48
CA SER A 12 -12.78 28.38 -13.42
C SER A 12 -11.96 29.11 -12.35
N LYS A 13 -12.51 30.24 -11.90
CA LYS A 13 -11.90 31.18 -10.95
C LYS A 13 -11.52 30.46 -9.65
N GLY A 14 -10.27 30.65 -9.19
CA GLY A 14 -9.85 30.49 -7.80
C GLY A 14 -10.08 29.11 -7.16
N LEU A 15 -9.80 28.01 -7.86
CA LEU A 15 -9.88 26.68 -7.26
C LEU A 15 -8.64 26.38 -6.41
N ARG A 16 -8.80 26.31 -5.09
CA ARG A 16 -7.83 25.67 -4.19
C ARG A 16 -7.88 24.16 -4.44
N THR A 17 -6.79 23.58 -4.92
CA THR A 17 -6.74 22.17 -5.36
C THR A 17 -5.75 21.39 -4.50
N PHE A 18 -6.21 20.31 -3.84
CA PHE A 18 -5.31 19.39 -3.13
C PHE A 18 -4.72 18.39 -4.14
N CYS A 19 -3.44 18.57 -4.48
CA CYS A 19 -2.85 18.00 -5.70
C CYS A 19 -2.66 16.47 -5.66
N TYR A 20 -2.43 15.86 -4.49
CA TYR A 20 -2.07 14.44 -4.42
C TYR A 20 -3.28 13.49 -4.54
N LEU A 21 -4.40 13.79 -3.84
CA LEU A 21 -5.57 12.91 -3.87
C LEU A 21 -6.35 12.99 -5.19
N ILE A 22 -6.37 14.15 -5.85
CA ILE A 22 -7.07 14.32 -7.14
C ILE A 22 -6.32 13.59 -8.25
N TYR A 23 -4.98 13.57 -8.22
CA TYR A 23 -4.16 12.86 -9.20
C TYR A 23 -4.36 11.34 -9.12
N TYR A 24 -4.41 10.76 -7.91
CA TYR A 24 -4.66 9.33 -7.72
C TYR A 24 -6.07 8.92 -8.16
N VAL A 25 -7.06 9.76 -7.85
CA VAL A 25 -8.44 9.56 -8.32
C VAL A 25 -8.44 9.49 -9.87
N GLN A 26 -7.76 10.41 -10.56
CA GLN A 26 -7.75 10.45 -12.04
C GLN A 26 -6.94 9.30 -12.70
N VAL A 27 -5.81 8.88 -12.10
CA VAL A 27 -4.93 7.84 -12.67
C VAL A 27 -5.51 6.43 -12.50
N ILE A 28 -6.28 6.17 -11.44
CA ILE A 28 -7.00 4.90 -11.27
C ILE A 28 -8.15 4.75 -12.29
N PHE A 29 -8.65 5.85 -12.88
CA PHE A 29 -9.84 5.84 -13.75
C PHE A 29 -9.63 5.43 -15.21
N ASN A 30 -8.42 5.06 -15.64
CA ASN A 30 -8.16 4.63 -17.04
C ASN A 30 -8.04 3.11 -17.24
N VAL A 31 -8.60 2.30 -16.33
CA VAL A 31 -8.66 0.84 -16.53
C VAL A 31 -10.07 0.45 -16.95
N MET A 32 -10.15 -0.22 -18.11
CA MET A 32 -11.33 -0.88 -18.67
C MET A 32 -12.26 -1.40 -17.58
N LYS A 33 -13.55 -1.09 -17.72
CA LYS A 33 -14.64 -1.71 -16.96
C LYS A 33 -14.70 -3.20 -17.34
N CYS A 34 -13.84 -4.02 -16.71
CA CYS A 34 -13.90 -5.46 -16.87
C CYS A 34 -15.21 -5.95 -16.23
N PHE A 35 -16.07 -6.58 -17.03
CA PHE A 35 -17.35 -7.18 -16.63
C PHE A 35 -17.18 -8.43 -15.73
N MET A 36 -16.01 -8.64 -15.15
CA MET A 36 -15.71 -9.82 -14.36
C MET A 36 -16.09 -9.61 -12.90
N THR A 37 -17.05 -10.40 -12.43
CA THR A 37 -17.45 -10.46 -11.02
C THR A 37 -16.79 -11.64 -10.32
N ARG A 38 -16.87 -11.63 -8.98
CA ARG A 38 -16.30 -12.71 -8.19
C ARG A 38 -17.01 -14.03 -8.50
N GLY A 39 -16.26 -15.12 -8.64
CA GLY A 39 -16.84 -16.44 -8.94
C GLY A 39 -17.23 -16.66 -10.40
N ASN A 40 -16.86 -15.76 -11.33
CA ASN A 40 -17.17 -15.93 -12.76
C ASN A 40 -16.69 -17.27 -13.35
N PHE A 41 -15.66 -17.88 -12.75
CA PHE A 41 -15.07 -19.16 -13.14
C PHE A 41 -15.20 -20.24 -12.05
N ASP A 42 -16.20 -20.14 -11.17
CA ASP A 42 -16.44 -21.12 -10.10
C ASP A 42 -16.67 -22.56 -10.60
N PHE A 43 -17.18 -22.72 -11.83
CA PHE A 43 -17.35 -24.00 -12.51
C PHE A 43 -16.05 -24.81 -12.64
N ILE A 44 -14.88 -24.16 -12.56
CA ILE A 44 -13.59 -24.86 -12.58
C ILE A 44 -13.39 -25.68 -11.30
N ASN A 45 -13.95 -25.24 -10.16
CA ASN A 45 -13.82 -25.94 -8.88
C ASN A 45 -14.43 -27.35 -8.90
N SER A 46 -15.41 -27.61 -9.77
CA SER A 46 -16.03 -28.93 -9.93
C SER A 46 -15.32 -29.83 -10.96
N ASN A 47 -14.35 -29.29 -11.71
CA ASN A 47 -13.58 -30.08 -12.66
C ASN A 47 -12.59 -31.00 -11.91
N VAL A 48 -12.67 -32.32 -12.14
CA VAL A 48 -11.84 -33.34 -11.47
C VAL A 48 -10.34 -33.08 -11.66
N VAL A 49 -9.92 -32.60 -12.83
CA VAL A 49 -8.51 -32.28 -13.11
C VAL A 49 -8.01 -31.17 -12.17
N PHE A 50 -8.85 -30.19 -11.87
CA PHE A 50 -8.52 -29.09 -10.97
C PHE A 50 -8.69 -29.47 -9.49
N SER A 51 -9.84 -30.05 -9.13
CA SER A 51 -10.21 -30.33 -7.73
C SER A 51 -9.28 -31.37 -7.10
N GLU A 52 -8.85 -32.38 -7.85
CA GLU A 52 -7.97 -33.43 -7.34
C GLU A 52 -6.49 -33.03 -7.31
N ALA A 53 -6.09 -31.98 -8.02
CA ALA A 53 -4.70 -31.56 -8.11
C ALA A 53 -4.23 -30.86 -6.84
N ASP A 54 -2.92 -30.98 -6.59
CA ASP A 54 -2.23 -30.23 -5.55
C ASP A 54 -2.16 -28.76 -5.96
N LYS A 55 -2.47 -27.89 -5.01
CA LYS A 55 -2.59 -26.46 -5.25
C LYS A 55 -1.64 -25.66 -4.37
N SER A 56 -1.37 -24.45 -4.81
CA SER A 56 -0.64 -23.41 -4.09
C SER A 56 -1.41 -22.10 -4.20
N LEU A 57 -1.40 -21.31 -3.13
CA LEU A 57 -1.95 -19.96 -3.13
C LEU A 57 -0.80 -18.97 -3.34
N TRP A 58 -0.83 -18.24 -4.44
CA TRP A 58 0.15 -17.20 -4.76
C TRP A 58 -0.46 -15.81 -4.59
N ILE A 59 0.03 -15.03 -3.63
CA ILE A 59 -0.53 -13.73 -3.27
C ILE A 59 0.42 -12.64 -3.75
N ASP A 60 0.00 -11.88 -4.75
CA ASP A 60 0.73 -10.69 -5.22
C ASP A 60 0.06 -9.40 -4.73
N LEU A 61 0.86 -8.38 -4.43
CA LEU A 61 0.35 -7.03 -4.18
C LEU A 61 -0.19 -6.40 -5.48
N ILE A 62 -1.38 -5.79 -5.42
CA ILE A 62 -1.91 -4.94 -6.49
C ILE A 62 -1.52 -3.47 -6.24
N ASN A 63 -1.86 -2.94 -5.06
CA ASN A 63 -1.58 -1.55 -4.73
C ASN A 63 -1.48 -1.37 -3.21
N THR A 64 -0.74 -0.35 -2.78
CA THR A 64 -0.71 0.15 -1.40
C THR A 64 -0.85 1.67 -1.40
N ASP A 65 -1.79 2.19 -0.62
CA ASP A 65 -1.98 3.61 -0.38
C ASP A 65 -1.73 3.94 1.09
N CYS A 66 -0.71 4.76 1.36
CA CYS A 66 -0.35 5.20 2.70
C CYS A 66 -0.91 6.59 3.00
N ILE A 67 -1.70 6.69 4.07
CA ILE A 67 -2.30 7.93 4.55
C ILE A 67 -1.58 8.35 5.83
N TRP A 68 -1.01 9.55 5.81
CA TRP A 68 -0.44 10.16 7.01
C TRP A 68 -1.54 10.56 7.99
N TYR A 69 -1.41 10.14 9.25
CA TYR A 69 -2.45 10.28 10.27
C TYR A 69 -2.82 11.73 10.55
N ASP A 70 -1.84 12.64 10.56
CA ASP A 70 -2.06 14.07 10.76
C ASP A 70 -2.95 14.69 9.67
N MET A 71 -3.00 14.12 8.47
CA MET A 71 -3.93 14.57 7.43
C MET A 71 -5.39 14.32 7.80
N ILE A 72 -5.68 13.47 8.78
CA ILE A 72 -7.04 13.16 9.22
C ILE A 72 -7.40 14.00 10.45
N ILE A 73 -6.48 14.11 11.41
CA ILE A 73 -6.74 14.78 12.70
C ILE A 73 -6.36 16.26 12.73
N ASN A 74 -5.34 16.66 11.98
CA ASN A 74 -4.74 17.99 11.95
C ASN A 74 -4.66 18.51 10.50
N PRO A 75 -5.81 18.64 9.81
CA PRO A 75 -5.85 19.07 8.42
C PRO A 75 -5.24 20.48 8.24
N PRO A 76 -4.73 20.81 7.04
CA PRO A 76 -4.36 22.19 6.74
C PRO A 76 -5.60 23.10 6.77
N ASP A 77 -5.41 24.35 7.17
CA ASP A 77 -6.47 25.35 7.26
C ASP A 77 -7.29 25.41 5.95
N ASP A 78 -8.62 25.53 6.10
CA ASP A 78 -9.60 25.60 5.01
C ASP A 78 -9.72 24.34 4.11
N ILE A 79 -8.99 23.25 4.38
CA ILE A 79 -9.08 22.02 3.58
C ILE A 79 -9.56 20.86 4.46
N ARG A 80 -10.72 20.29 4.12
CA ARG A 80 -11.27 19.11 4.83
C ARG A 80 -10.63 17.82 4.33
N THR A 81 -9.33 17.63 4.53
CA THR A 81 -8.57 16.46 4.06
C THR A 81 -9.16 15.14 4.56
N ASN A 82 -9.72 15.11 5.77
CA ASN A 82 -10.46 13.95 6.29
C ASN A 82 -11.62 13.50 5.37
N LYS A 83 -12.40 14.44 4.83
CA LYS A 83 -13.51 14.19 3.90
C LYS A 83 -12.98 13.71 2.55
N ILE A 84 -11.89 14.32 2.08
CA ILE A 84 -11.26 13.95 0.80
C ILE A 84 -10.73 12.51 0.90
N ILE A 85 -10.00 12.17 1.97
CA ILE A 85 -9.50 10.81 2.25
C ILE A 85 -10.66 9.80 2.35
N LYS A 86 -11.69 10.08 3.16
CA LYS A 86 -12.84 9.17 3.30
C LYS A 86 -13.57 8.95 1.97
N ASN A 87 -13.70 9.99 1.14
CA ASN A 87 -14.30 9.85 -0.19
C ASN A 87 -13.45 9.00 -1.12
N HIS A 88 -12.12 9.18 -1.12
CA HIS A 88 -11.22 8.34 -1.90
C HIS A 88 -11.32 6.86 -1.48
N LEU A 89 -11.28 6.56 -0.19
CA LEU A 89 -11.41 5.19 0.31
C LEU A 89 -12.79 4.58 -0.02
N ARG A 90 -13.87 5.36 -0.05
CA ARG A 90 -15.20 4.91 -0.52
C ARG A 90 -15.21 4.59 -2.01
N ILE A 91 -14.51 5.37 -2.83
CA ILE A 91 -14.39 5.11 -4.27
C ILE A 91 -13.63 3.81 -4.50
N MET A 92 -12.51 3.60 -3.80
CA MET A 92 -11.75 2.34 -3.86
C MET A 92 -12.56 1.14 -3.41
N GLU A 93 -13.30 1.27 -2.30
CA GLU A 93 -14.19 0.21 -1.80
C GLU A 93 -15.25 -0.15 -2.83
N LYS A 94 -15.91 0.86 -3.42
CA LYS A 94 -16.92 0.64 -4.46
C LYS A 94 -16.32 -0.10 -5.65
N TYR A 95 -15.18 0.36 -6.16
CA TYR A 95 -14.48 -0.27 -7.28
C TYR A 95 -14.12 -1.73 -6.98
N THR A 96 -13.50 -1.98 -5.82
CA THR A 96 -13.10 -3.33 -5.41
C THR A 96 -14.31 -4.26 -5.32
N ARG A 97 -15.42 -3.78 -4.77
CA ARG A 97 -16.67 -4.55 -4.67
C ARG A 97 -17.30 -4.84 -6.03
N GLU A 98 -17.22 -3.90 -6.97
CA GLU A 98 -17.80 -4.02 -8.31
C GLU A 98 -16.89 -4.79 -9.30
N SER A 99 -15.62 -5.02 -8.93
CA SER A 99 -14.60 -5.63 -9.81
C SER A 99 -13.83 -6.71 -9.06
N CYS A 100 -14.43 -7.90 -8.96
CA CYS A 100 -13.89 -9.07 -8.26
C CYS A 100 -13.56 -8.78 -6.79
N GLU A 101 -14.59 -8.78 -5.93
CA GLU A 101 -14.52 -8.37 -4.50
C GLU A 101 -13.30 -8.95 -3.77
N LYS A 102 -12.58 -8.06 -3.08
CA LYS A 102 -11.39 -8.33 -2.24
C LYS A 102 -11.53 -7.61 -0.91
N ARG A 103 -10.71 -8.00 0.06
CA ARG A 103 -10.55 -7.27 1.34
C ARG A 103 -9.35 -6.34 1.29
N PHE A 104 -9.44 -5.22 1.99
CA PHE A 104 -8.31 -4.33 2.21
C PHE A 104 -7.51 -4.86 3.39
N ILE A 105 -6.21 -5.00 3.23
CA ILE A 105 -5.28 -5.26 4.33
C ILE A 105 -4.67 -3.93 4.73
N TYR A 106 -4.77 -3.52 5.98
CA TYR A 106 -4.16 -2.28 6.46
C TYR A 106 -3.01 -2.53 7.42
N PHE A 107 -1.98 -1.72 7.27
CA PHE A 107 -0.85 -1.63 8.19
C PHE A 107 -0.97 -0.33 8.99
N LEU A 108 -0.80 -0.43 10.31
CA LEU A 108 -0.50 0.74 11.12
C LEU A 108 1.02 0.80 11.25
N GLY A 109 1.60 1.90 10.79
CA GLY A 109 3.04 2.05 10.77
C GLY A 109 3.50 3.40 11.31
N SER A 110 4.77 3.44 11.68
CA SER A 110 5.44 4.67 12.07
C SER A 110 6.69 4.89 11.23
N ARG A 111 7.00 6.15 10.97
CA ARG A 111 8.20 6.59 10.25
C ARG A 111 8.83 7.72 11.03
N LYS A 112 10.15 7.88 10.97
CA LYS A 112 10.81 9.07 11.54
C LYS A 112 10.13 10.35 11.07
N LYS A 113 9.92 11.27 12.00
CA LYS A 113 9.18 12.50 11.76
C LYS A 113 9.85 13.36 10.70
N VAL A 114 9.10 13.94 9.78
CA VAL A 114 9.64 14.83 8.75
C VAL A 114 8.89 16.16 8.73
N ARG A 115 9.60 17.29 8.78
CA ARG A 115 8.99 18.63 8.71
C ARG A 115 9.73 19.54 7.74
N PHE A 116 9.06 20.51 7.13
CA PHE A 116 9.75 21.64 6.52
C PHE A 116 10.31 22.56 7.61
N SER A 117 11.50 23.12 7.39
CA SER A 117 12.06 24.12 8.30
C SER A 117 11.35 25.46 8.12
N THR A 118 10.64 25.92 9.15
CA THR A 118 10.03 27.26 9.19
C THR A 118 11.05 28.36 9.48
N LYS A 119 12.15 28.02 10.18
CA LYS A 119 13.31 28.89 10.43
C LYS A 119 14.10 29.23 9.16
N LYS A 120 14.05 28.37 8.14
CA LYS A 120 14.72 28.55 6.85
C LYS A 120 13.71 28.43 5.71
N GLN A 121 13.04 29.54 5.41
CA GLN A 121 12.08 29.63 4.32
C GLN A 121 12.69 29.18 2.98
N PRO A 122 11.90 28.59 2.06
CA PRO A 122 12.38 28.15 0.76
C PRO A 122 13.07 29.28 0.01
N ARG A 123 14.25 29.01 -0.55
CA ARG A 123 15.03 30.02 -1.28
C ARG A 123 15.10 29.70 -2.75
N TYR A 124 14.75 30.68 -3.57
CA TYR A 124 14.89 30.60 -5.01
C TYR A 124 16.34 30.87 -5.45
N ASN A 125 16.82 30.09 -6.42
CA ASN A 125 18.08 30.34 -7.10
C ASN A 125 17.80 30.83 -8.54
N PRO A 126 18.13 32.10 -8.87
CA PRO A 126 17.80 32.69 -10.17
C PRO A 126 18.53 32.05 -11.35
N PHE A 127 19.71 31.46 -11.12
CA PHE A 127 20.51 30.84 -12.19
C PHE A 127 20.00 29.44 -12.55
N THR A 128 19.69 28.62 -11.53
CA THR A 128 19.24 27.23 -11.75
C THR A 128 17.73 27.09 -11.88
N LYS A 129 16.98 28.15 -11.53
CA LYS A 129 15.52 28.18 -11.34
C LYS A 129 15.02 27.15 -10.33
N ASN A 130 15.89 26.72 -9.42
CA ASN A 130 15.56 25.76 -8.37
C ASN A 130 15.11 26.50 -7.12
N ILE A 131 14.12 25.92 -6.43
CA ILE A 131 13.80 26.27 -5.06
C ILE A 131 14.48 25.28 -4.13
N VAL A 132 15.13 25.80 -3.09
CA VAL A 132 15.79 25.00 -2.06
C VAL A 132 14.89 24.91 -0.84
N PHE A 133 14.40 23.70 -0.55
CA PHE A 133 13.70 23.36 0.68
C PHE A 133 14.69 22.81 1.71
N THR A 134 14.45 23.09 3.00
CA THR A 134 15.17 22.42 4.09
C THR A 134 14.18 21.55 4.85
N LEU A 135 14.41 20.25 4.88
CA LEU A 135 13.66 19.29 5.66
C LEU A 135 14.39 19.01 6.98
N LEU A 136 13.62 18.78 8.04
CA LEU A 136 14.06 18.36 9.36
C LEU A 136 13.57 16.93 9.59
N ILE A 137 14.47 16.02 9.97
CA ILE A 137 14.18 14.60 10.13
C ILE A 137 14.44 14.19 11.58
N GLY A 138 13.49 13.48 12.17
CA GLY A 138 13.55 12.96 13.54
C GLY A 138 13.48 14.05 14.61
N LYS A 139 13.52 13.62 15.88
CA LYS A 139 13.59 14.51 17.05
C LYS A 139 14.85 15.37 17.06
N GLU A 140 15.94 14.85 16.51
CA GLU A 140 17.23 15.54 16.38
C GLU A 140 17.25 16.68 15.35
N GLU A 141 16.17 16.86 14.58
CA GLU A 141 16.07 17.84 13.50
C GLU A 141 17.22 17.74 12.48
N ARG A 142 17.63 16.52 12.10
CA ARG A 142 18.68 16.32 11.09
C ARG A 142 18.26 17.03 9.81
N LYS A 143 19.10 17.97 9.35
CA LYS A 143 18.78 18.87 8.24
C LYS A 143 19.15 18.25 6.90
N LEU A 144 18.18 18.20 5.98
CA LEU A 144 18.40 17.80 4.59
C LEU A 144 17.97 18.93 3.66
N ARG A 145 18.83 19.31 2.72
CA ARG A 145 18.51 20.35 1.72
C ARG A 145 18.10 19.70 0.41
N ILE A 146 16.89 20.00 -0.04
CA ILE A 146 16.34 19.49 -1.29
C ILE A 146 16.30 20.62 -2.30
N LYS A 147 16.86 20.40 -3.49
CA LYS A 147 16.72 21.31 -4.63
C LYS A 147 15.62 20.78 -5.53
N TYR A 148 14.62 21.59 -5.82
CA TYR A 148 13.48 21.19 -6.64
C TYR A 148 13.16 22.24 -7.71
N SER A 149 12.84 21.79 -8.93
CA SER A 149 12.33 22.65 -10.01
C SER A 149 10.84 22.38 -10.19
N PHE A 150 10.02 23.43 -10.20
CA PHE A 150 8.63 23.30 -10.65
C PHE A 150 8.58 23.40 -12.17
N CYS A 151 7.72 22.59 -12.78
CA CYS A 151 7.54 22.51 -14.22
C CYS A 151 6.06 22.67 -14.58
N THR A 152 5.79 23.18 -15.79
CA THR A 152 4.46 23.23 -16.39
C THR A 152 4.51 22.72 -17.83
N PHE A 153 3.38 22.23 -18.33
CA PHE A 153 3.23 21.75 -19.70
C PHE A 153 2.69 22.85 -20.58
N THR A 154 3.41 23.11 -21.66
CA THR A 154 2.98 24.01 -22.73
C THR A 154 2.83 23.22 -24.02
N GLN A 155 2.21 23.83 -25.03
CA GLN A 155 2.14 23.24 -26.38
C GLN A 155 3.53 22.91 -26.95
N ASN A 156 4.57 23.59 -26.47
CA ASN A 156 5.95 23.45 -26.92
C ASN A 156 6.81 22.58 -25.99
N GLY A 157 6.20 21.87 -25.04
CA GLY A 157 6.89 20.98 -24.11
C GLY A 157 6.90 21.48 -22.66
N VAL A 158 7.84 20.95 -21.86
CA VAL A 158 7.94 21.18 -20.41
C VAL A 158 8.77 22.43 -20.14
N VAL A 159 8.21 23.39 -19.40
CA VAL A 159 8.87 24.66 -19.05
C VAL A 159 9.00 24.78 -17.54
N LYS A 160 10.20 25.15 -17.06
CA LYS A 160 10.42 25.45 -15.64
C LYS A 160 9.70 26.74 -15.25
N VAL A 161 8.94 26.67 -14.17
CA VAL A 161 8.20 27.80 -13.57
C VAL A 161 8.72 28.08 -12.17
N THR A 162 8.46 29.30 -11.68
CA THR A 162 8.87 29.73 -10.34
C THR A 162 7.63 30.19 -9.57
N PRO A 163 6.79 29.26 -9.10
CA PRO A 163 5.62 29.63 -8.32
C PRO A 163 6.05 30.27 -7.00
N ASN A 164 5.18 31.10 -6.43
CA ASN A 164 5.36 31.57 -5.07
C ASN A 164 5.14 30.38 -4.12
N VAL A 165 6.07 30.13 -3.21
CA VAL A 165 6.00 29.01 -2.29
C VAL A 165 6.15 29.46 -0.85
N ARG A 166 5.36 28.86 0.03
CA ARG A 166 5.49 29.01 1.48
C ARG A 166 5.33 27.66 2.15
N VAL A 167 5.98 27.50 3.30
CA VAL A 167 5.90 26.26 4.08
C VAL A 167 5.43 26.55 5.51
N THR A 168 4.59 25.67 6.03
CA THR A 168 4.49 25.41 7.47
C THR A 168 5.31 24.16 7.78
N GLU A 169 5.41 23.75 9.05
CA GLU A 169 6.14 22.53 9.39
C GLU A 169 5.62 21.30 8.63
N LYS A 170 4.30 21.23 8.37
CA LYS A 170 3.63 20.06 7.79
C LYS A 170 3.27 20.22 6.31
N PHE A 171 3.14 21.45 5.81
CA PHE A 171 2.53 21.71 4.51
C PHE A 171 3.37 22.65 3.65
N LEU A 172 3.40 22.36 2.35
CA LEU A 172 3.89 23.23 1.30
C LEU A 172 2.69 23.80 0.55
N TYR A 173 2.66 25.13 0.43
CA TYR A 173 1.69 25.89 -0.34
C TYR A 173 2.38 26.45 -1.56
N ILE A 174 1.79 26.23 -2.73
CA ILE A 174 2.33 26.60 -4.03
C ILE A 174 1.26 27.45 -4.72
N GLU A 175 1.58 28.72 -4.94
CA GLU A 175 0.73 29.67 -5.64
C GLU A 175 1.30 29.92 -7.04
N TYR A 176 0.54 29.51 -8.04
CA TYR A 176 0.90 29.69 -9.45
C TYR A 176 0.44 31.07 -9.94
N GLU A 177 1.06 31.57 -11.02
CA GLU A 177 0.77 32.89 -11.60
C GLU A 177 -0.70 33.09 -11.99
N ASN A 178 -1.43 32.00 -12.27
CA ASN A 178 -2.87 32.03 -12.58
C ASN A 178 -3.77 32.16 -11.33
N GLY A 179 -3.19 32.36 -10.14
CA GLY A 179 -3.90 32.46 -8.86
C GLY A 179 -4.35 31.13 -8.27
N ASN A 180 -3.97 29.99 -8.89
CA ASN A 180 -4.28 28.68 -8.32
C ASN A 180 -3.36 28.38 -7.15
N LEU A 181 -3.96 27.94 -6.05
CA LEU A 181 -3.27 27.48 -4.85
C LEU A 181 -3.31 25.95 -4.79
N CYS A 182 -2.13 25.34 -4.78
CA CYS A 182 -1.94 23.94 -4.47
C CYS A 182 -1.38 23.81 -3.05
N VAL A 183 -1.90 22.86 -2.30
CA VAL A 183 -1.40 22.50 -0.96
C VAL A 183 -1.03 21.03 -0.96
N MET A 184 0.13 20.71 -0.42
CA MET A 184 0.60 19.34 -0.24
C MET A 184 1.25 19.16 1.13
N SER A 185 1.11 17.97 1.72
CA SER A 185 1.86 17.66 2.93
C SER A 185 3.35 17.47 2.63
N VAL A 186 4.18 17.56 3.66
CA VAL A 186 5.61 17.23 3.58
C VAL A 186 5.82 15.79 3.11
N HIS A 187 4.95 14.87 3.51
CA HIS A 187 5.04 13.47 3.08
C HIS A 187 4.60 13.28 1.62
N ASP A 188 3.55 13.98 1.17
CA ASP A 188 3.16 13.98 -0.24
C ASP A 188 4.27 14.59 -1.10
N PHE A 189 4.96 15.62 -0.60
CA PHE A 189 6.11 16.23 -1.29
C PHE A 189 7.28 15.26 -1.39
N VAL A 190 7.65 14.58 -0.32
CA VAL A 190 8.76 13.61 -0.33
C VAL A 190 8.42 12.40 -1.21
N ASN A 191 7.23 11.83 -1.01
CA ASN A 191 6.76 10.64 -1.73
C ASN A 191 6.58 10.92 -3.23
N GLY A 192 5.83 11.97 -3.57
CA GLY A 192 5.49 12.32 -4.96
C GLY A 192 6.70 12.71 -5.82
N HIS A 193 7.81 13.10 -5.19
CA HIS A 193 9.05 13.47 -5.88
C HIS A 193 10.20 12.48 -5.66
N TYR A 194 9.92 11.29 -5.11
CA TYR A 194 10.93 10.22 -4.91
C TYR A 194 12.17 10.70 -4.13
N ILE A 195 11.96 11.55 -3.13
CA ILE A 195 13.05 12.04 -2.28
C ILE A 195 13.39 10.93 -1.27
N ASP A 196 14.63 10.46 -1.32
CA ASP A 196 15.17 9.51 -0.34
C ASP A 196 15.74 10.26 0.88
N LEU A 197 15.16 9.98 2.04
CA LEU A 197 15.56 10.53 3.34
C LEU A 197 16.40 9.51 4.14
N GLY A 198 16.51 8.27 3.66
CA GLY A 198 17.17 7.17 4.35
C GLY A 198 16.40 6.72 5.59
N ILE A 199 15.06 6.79 5.57
CA ILE A 199 14.20 6.35 6.67
C ILE A 199 13.11 5.39 6.16
N HIS A 200 12.66 4.47 7.00
CA HIS A 200 11.76 3.38 6.60
C HIS A 200 10.49 3.36 7.46
N THR A 201 9.50 2.59 7.05
CA THR A 201 8.20 2.48 7.72
C THR A 201 8.15 1.21 8.59
N GLU A 202 8.11 1.37 9.91
CA GLU A 202 7.98 0.25 10.85
C GLU A 202 6.52 -0.20 10.91
N VAL A 203 6.27 -1.50 10.76
CA VAL A 203 4.94 -2.10 10.89
C VAL A 203 4.66 -2.45 12.35
N HIS A 204 3.64 -1.82 12.91
CA HIS A 204 3.22 -2.01 14.31
C HIS A 204 1.97 -2.86 14.46
N TYR A 205 1.15 -2.94 13.42
CA TYR A 205 -0.11 -3.69 13.41
C TYR A 205 -0.49 -4.04 11.98
N VAL A 206 -1.04 -5.23 11.78
CA VAL A 206 -1.65 -5.68 10.52
C VAL A 206 -3.12 -6.02 10.77
N GLY A 207 -4.00 -5.54 9.91
CA GLY A 207 -5.42 -5.77 9.99
C GLY A 207 -6.06 -6.02 8.62
N TYR A 208 -7.27 -6.58 8.57
CA TYR A 208 -8.11 -6.52 7.37
C TYR A 208 -9.45 -5.82 7.58
N THR A 209 -10.03 -5.30 6.50
CA THR A 209 -11.35 -4.64 6.52
C THR A 209 -12.03 -4.70 5.16
N ARG A 210 -13.36 -4.77 5.19
CA ARG A 210 -14.21 -4.50 4.01
C ARG A 210 -14.43 -3.00 3.78
N HIS A 211 -14.35 -2.20 4.84
CA HIS A 211 -14.73 -0.79 4.87
C HIS A 211 -13.54 0.10 5.27
N PRO A 212 -12.60 0.39 4.36
CA PRO A 212 -11.39 1.15 4.68
C PRO A 212 -11.68 2.60 5.09
N HIS A 213 -12.79 3.18 4.62
CA HIS A 213 -13.21 4.54 4.99
C HIS A 213 -13.74 4.65 6.44
N ARG A 214 -14.02 3.51 7.08
CA ARG A 214 -14.38 3.41 8.50
C ARG A 214 -13.16 2.98 9.29
N ARG A 215 -12.73 1.73 9.16
CA ARG A 215 -11.63 1.18 9.97
C ARG A 215 -10.29 1.31 9.23
N PRO A 216 -9.21 1.83 9.86
CA PRO A 216 -9.11 2.42 11.21
C PRO A 216 -9.28 3.95 11.25
N VAL A 217 -9.76 4.57 10.16
CA VAL A 217 -9.86 6.02 9.95
C VAL A 217 -10.95 6.72 10.78
N ASP A 218 -11.85 5.96 11.41
CA ASP A 218 -12.88 6.42 12.33
C ASP A 218 -12.42 6.53 13.78
N PHE A 219 -11.15 6.19 14.04
CA PHE A 219 -10.49 6.25 15.34
C PHE A 219 -11.00 5.24 16.39
N ILE A 220 -12.01 4.43 16.06
CA ILE A 220 -12.54 3.38 16.93
C ILE A 220 -11.80 2.08 16.62
N HIS A 221 -10.51 2.06 16.93
CA HIS A 221 -9.64 0.95 16.60
C HIS A 221 -8.60 0.66 17.68
N ARG A 222 -8.76 -0.46 18.41
CA ARG A 222 -7.87 -0.86 19.51
C ARG A 222 -6.39 -0.87 19.10
N GLY A 223 -6.08 -1.37 17.90
CA GLY A 223 -4.70 -1.38 17.39
C GLY A 223 -4.12 0.03 17.17
N LEU A 224 -4.96 0.99 16.76
CA LEU A 224 -4.55 2.38 16.57
C LEU A 224 -4.30 3.06 17.91
N SER A 225 -5.23 2.90 18.86
CA SER A 225 -5.05 3.44 20.22
C SER A 225 -3.78 2.90 20.88
N LYS A 226 -3.51 1.59 20.75
CA LYS A 226 -2.27 0.98 21.25
C LYS A 226 -1.02 1.60 20.61
N MET A 227 -1.03 1.83 19.29
CA MET A 227 0.11 2.41 18.59
C MET A 227 0.37 3.85 19.05
N LEU A 228 -0.67 4.67 19.10
CA LEU A 228 -0.58 6.06 19.53
C LEU A 228 -0.09 6.20 20.98
N TYR A 229 -0.38 5.22 21.84
CA TYR A 229 0.11 5.18 23.22
C TYR A 229 1.56 4.68 23.32
N SER A 230 1.93 3.66 22.54
CA SER A 230 3.18 2.91 22.72
C SER A 230 4.35 3.45 21.91
N VAL A 231 4.08 4.19 20.83
CA VAL A 231 5.09 4.74 19.93
C VAL A 231 5.17 6.25 20.15
N SER A 232 6.39 6.78 20.32
CA SER A 232 6.57 8.22 20.54
C SER A 232 6.22 9.03 19.30
N ASN A 233 5.24 9.92 19.44
CA ASN A 233 4.89 10.93 18.42
C ASN A 233 5.90 12.09 18.38
N ASP A 234 6.85 12.20 19.30
CA ASP A 234 7.87 13.26 19.25
C ASP A 234 8.85 13.02 18.11
N ASP A 235 9.17 11.76 17.88
CA ASP A 235 10.20 11.32 16.94
C ASP A 235 9.64 10.66 15.68
N ASN A 236 8.34 10.30 15.68
CA ASN A 236 7.71 9.59 14.58
C ASN A 236 6.42 10.25 14.10
N ASP A 237 6.17 10.08 12.80
CA ASP A 237 4.88 10.28 12.14
C ASP A 237 4.18 8.93 11.98
N PHE A 238 2.84 8.94 12.08
CA PHE A 238 2.02 7.73 12.00
C PHE A 238 1.29 7.62 10.67
N PHE A 239 1.16 6.39 10.17
CA PHE A 239 0.57 6.09 8.88
C PHE A 239 -0.42 4.94 8.99
N VAL A 240 -1.44 5.02 8.14
CA VAL A 240 -2.33 3.90 7.82
C VAL A 240 -2.11 3.57 6.35
N CYS A 241 -1.54 2.40 6.06
CA CYS A 241 -1.30 1.95 4.70
C CYS A 241 -2.31 0.86 4.31
N PHE A 242 -3.19 1.13 3.35
CA PHE A 242 -4.15 0.18 2.82
C PHE A 242 -3.60 -0.52 1.59
N SER A 243 -3.55 -1.84 1.64
CA SER A 243 -3.06 -2.70 0.57
C SER A 243 -4.15 -3.60 0.03
N ILE A 244 -4.15 -3.80 -1.28
CA ILE A 244 -5.02 -4.74 -1.99
C ILE A 244 -4.12 -5.81 -2.61
N PHE A 245 -4.48 -7.07 -2.45
CA PHE A 245 -3.74 -8.21 -2.98
C PHE A 245 -4.56 -8.98 -4.00
N ASN A 246 -3.89 -9.70 -4.89
CA ASN A 246 -4.48 -10.65 -5.84
C ASN A 246 -4.01 -12.07 -5.53
N PRO A 247 -4.74 -12.81 -4.69
CA PRO A 247 -4.49 -14.22 -4.50
C PRO A 247 -4.83 -14.99 -5.78
N ARG A 248 -3.94 -15.87 -6.20
CA ARG A 248 -4.07 -16.74 -7.36
C ARG A 248 -3.92 -18.18 -6.90
N ILE A 249 -4.79 -19.05 -7.39
CA ILE A 249 -4.62 -20.48 -7.22
C ILE A 249 -3.77 -20.98 -8.37
N ILE A 250 -2.63 -21.57 -8.04
CA ILE A 250 -1.78 -22.29 -8.97
C ILE A 250 -1.95 -23.78 -8.68
N SER A 251 -2.39 -24.54 -9.67
CA SER A 251 -2.63 -25.97 -9.57
C SER A 251 -1.93 -26.69 -10.71
N LEU A 252 -1.19 -27.76 -10.39
CA LEU A 252 -0.49 -28.59 -11.35
C LEU A 252 -1.03 -30.02 -11.26
N ASN A 253 -1.70 -30.48 -12.31
CA ASN A 253 -2.11 -31.87 -12.42
C ASN A 253 -1.10 -32.66 -13.25
N ASN A 254 -0.18 -33.35 -12.58
CA ASN A 254 0.86 -34.17 -13.22
C ASN A 254 0.31 -35.35 -14.04
N LYS A 255 -0.93 -35.82 -13.77
CA LYS A 255 -1.51 -36.93 -14.55
C LYS A 255 -1.90 -36.49 -15.96
N CYS A 256 -2.32 -35.23 -16.11
CA CYS A 256 -2.81 -34.68 -17.37
C CYS A 256 -1.91 -33.59 -17.97
N ASN A 257 -0.81 -33.23 -17.28
CA ASN A 257 0.09 -32.13 -17.65
C ASN A 257 -0.64 -30.79 -17.87
N ILE A 258 -1.63 -30.49 -17.03
CA ILE A 258 -2.39 -29.24 -17.08
C ILE A 258 -2.02 -28.36 -15.88
N VAL A 259 -1.75 -27.09 -16.15
CA VAL A 259 -1.52 -26.05 -15.14
C VAL A 259 -2.66 -25.05 -15.16
N PHE A 260 -3.25 -24.80 -14.00
CA PHE A 260 -4.17 -23.70 -13.77
C PHE A 260 -3.45 -22.59 -13.01
N ASN A 261 -3.57 -21.35 -13.46
CA ASN A 261 -3.10 -20.17 -12.75
C ASN A 261 -4.19 -19.09 -12.86
N ILE A 262 -5.07 -19.06 -11.86
CA ILE A 262 -6.32 -18.28 -11.93
C ILE A 262 -6.46 -17.49 -10.64
N SER A 263 -6.89 -16.23 -10.72
CA SER A 263 -7.19 -15.44 -9.53
C SER A 263 -8.27 -16.14 -8.69
N ASN A 264 -8.05 -16.24 -7.38
CA ASN A 264 -9.06 -16.74 -6.44
C ASN A 264 -10.34 -15.90 -6.53
N SER A 265 -10.24 -14.62 -6.84
CA SER A 265 -11.43 -13.79 -7.03
C SER A 265 -12.27 -14.21 -8.26
N LEU A 266 -11.72 -14.90 -9.26
CA LEU A 266 -12.50 -15.47 -10.36
C LEU A 266 -13.04 -16.86 -10.04
N LEU A 267 -12.27 -17.68 -9.32
CA LEU A 267 -12.66 -19.04 -8.94
C LEU A 267 -13.63 -19.10 -7.74
N ASP A 268 -13.49 -18.15 -6.82
CA ASP A 268 -14.09 -18.18 -5.47
C ASP A 268 -13.86 -19.51 -4.71
N GLU A 269 -12.69 -20.14 -4.89
CA GLU A 269 -12.33 -21.39 -4.19
C GLU A 269 -12.19 -21.17 -2.68
N ILE A 270 -11.65 -20.02 -2.30
CA ILE A 270 -11.63 -19.48 -0.93
C ILE A 270 -12.56 -18.27 -0.92
N ASP A 271 -13.53 -18.21 -0.01
CA ASP A 271 -14.43 -17.05 0.07
C ASP A 271 -13.68 -15.75 0.42
N VAL A 272 -14.29 -14.63 0.07
CA VAL A 272 -13.64 -13.32 0.18
C VAL A 272 -13.25 -12.91 1.60
N ASP A 273 -13.96 -13.36 2.65
CA ASP A 273 -13.59 -12.99 4.02
C ASP A 273 -12.41 -13.83 4.52
N ASN A 274 -12.46 -15.14 4.27
CA ASN A 274 -11.35 -16.04 4.59
C ASN A 274 -10.09 -15.70 3.79
N GLU A 275 -10.23 -15.29 2.52
CA GLU A 275 -9.14 -14.76 1.70
C GLU A 275 -8.43 -13.59 2.42
N GLY A 276 -9.19 -12.61 2.92
CA GLY A 276 -8.66 -11.47 3.67
C GLY A 276 -7.96 -11.88 4.98
N ARG A 277 -8.56 -12.80 5.74
CA ARG A 277 -7.99 -13.34 6.99
C ARG A 277 -6.69 -14.10 6.76
N ILE A 278 -6.62 -14.91 5.70
CA ILE A 278 -5.42 -15.66 5.33
C ILE A 278 -4.26 -14.69 5.04
N ILE A 279 -4.51 -13.65 4.23
CA ILE A 279 -3.47 -12.66 3.89
C ILE A 279 -3.03 -11.89 5.12
N GLU A 280 -3.96 -11.36 5.93
CA GLU A 280 -3.68 -10.69 7.21
C GLU A 280 -2.75 -11.55 8.06
N SER A 281 -3.03 -12.84 8.13
CA SER A 281 -2.34 -13.79 8.99
C SER A 281 -0.95 -14.15 8.52
N CYS A 282 -0.77 -14.31 7.21
CA CYS A 282 0.54 -14.47 6.61
C CYS A 282 1.43 -13.26 6.97
N LEU A 283 0.88 -12.04 6.88
CA LEU A 283 1.60 -10.80 7.16
C LEU A 283 1.84 -10.59 8.66
N ILE A 284 0.91 -10.97 9.55
CA ILE A 284 1.13 -10.97 11.00
C ILE A 284 2.28 -11.91 11.35
N ARG A 285 2.33 -13.12 10.78
CA ARG A 285 3.44 -14.08 11.03
C ARG A 285 4.76 -13.59 10.46
N TYR A 286 4.73 -12.93 9.31
CA TYR A 286 5.92 -12.41 8.67
C TYR A 286 6.54 -11.27 9.47
N PHE A 287 5.77 -10.21 9.74
CA PHE A 287 6.24 -9.01 10.44
C PHE A 287 6.28 -9.16 11.97
N ASP A 288 5.55 -10.11 12.55
CA ASP A 288 5.43 -10.33 14.00
C ASP A 288 5.21 -9.04 14.82
N PRO A 289 4.18 -8.24 14.50
CA PRO A 289 3.98 -6.92 15.11
C PRO A 289 3.74 -7.02 16.63
N LYS A 290 4.51 -6.24 17.40
CA LYS A 290 4.47 -6.23 18.88
C LYS A 290 3.08 -5.88 19.44
N LEU A 291 2.35 -4.95 18.81
CA LEU A 291 1.07 -4.46 19.35
C LEU A 291 -0.07 -5.48 19.26
N GLN A 292 0.18 -6.62 18.61
CA GLN A 292 -0.77 -7.73 18.48
C GLN A 292 -0.41 -8.93 19.35
N ASP A 293 0.59 -8.83 20.24
CA ASP A 293 1.05 -9.91 21.14
C ASP A 293 -0.11 -10.53 21.94
N ASP A 294 -0.96 -9.72 22.57
CA ASP A 294 -2.07 -10.21 23.42
C ASP A 294 -3.08 -11.10 22.70
N ASP A 295 -3.23 -10.94 21.38
CA ASP A 295 -4.18 -11.71 20.58
C ASP A 295 -3.46 -12.85 19.79
N LYS A 296 -2.15 -13.05 19.97
CA LYS A 296 -1.37 -13.98 19.13
C LYS A 296 -1.83 -15.42 19.30
N GLU A 297 -2.06 -15.91 20.51
CA GLU A 297 -2.38 -17.33 20.73
C GLU A 297 -3.77 -17.72 20.21
N SER A 298 -4.80 -16.92 20.53
CA SER A 298 -6.17 -17.16 20.06
C SER A 298 -6.26 -17.05 18.55
N LYS A 299 -5.67 -15.99 17.95
CA LYS A 299 -5.60 -15.85 16.49
C LYS A 299 -4.80 -17.00 15.87
N ARG A 300 -3.65 -17.38 16.42
CA ARG A 300 -2.85 -18.50 15.88
C ARG A 300 -3.64 -19.80 15.84
N SER A 301 -4.46 -20.10 16.85
CA SER A 301 -5.33 -21.28 16.86
C SER A 301 -6.39 -21.24 15.75
N ASP A 302 -7.15 -20.14 15.64
CA ASP A 302 -8.17 -19.98 14.59
C ASP A 302 -7.55 -20.06 13.20
N LEU A 303 -6.35 -19.50 13.06
CA LEU A 303 -5.60 -19.54 11.82
C LEU A 303 -5.11 -20.93 11.48
N ASN A 304 -4.57 -21.67 12.44
CA ASN A 304 -4.19 -23.06 12.21
C ASN A 304 -5.39 -23.86 11.69
N LYS A 305 -6.60 -23.67 12.24
CA LYS A 305 -7.82 -24.31 11.72
C LYS A 305 -8.12 -23.92 10.27
N MET A 306 -8.06 -22.62 9.95
CA MET A 306 -8.25 -22.14 8.58
C MET A 306 -7.23 -22.74 7.61
N PHE A 307 -5.97 -22.87 8.03
CA PHE A 307 -4.92 -23.46 7.20
C PHE A 307 -5.09 -24.96 7.03
N MET A 308 -5.51 -25.69 8.07
CA MET A 308 -5.85 -27.11 7.95
C MET A 308 -6.99 -27.32 6.96
N ASP A 309 -8.02 -26.46 6.97
CA ASP A 309 -9.10 -26.50 5.98
C ASP A 309 -8.58 -26.32 4.53
N LEU A 310 -7.64 -25.39 4.30
CA LEU A 310 -7.01 -25.22 2.99
C LEU A 310 -6.27 -26.49 2.54
N VAL A 311 -5.54 -27.15 3.43
CA VAL A 311 -4.77 -28.36 3.11
C VAL A 311 -5.70 -29.55 2.88
N GLU A 312 -6.62 -29.81 3.81
CA GLU A 312 -7.47 -31.01 3.82
C GLU A 312 -8.58 -30.93 2.77
N ASN A 313 -9.26 -29.79 2.67
CA ASN A 313 -10.47 -29.65 1.85
C ASN A 313 -10.21 -28.98 0.49
N LYS A 314 -9.13 -28.18 0.37
CA LYS A 314 -8.79 -27.47 -0.89
C LYS A 314 -7.51 -27.97 -1.56
N LYS A 315 -6.74 -28.83 -0.90
CA LYS A 315 -5.41 -29.32 -1.34
C LYS A 315 -4.40 -28.19 -1.58
N ILE A 316 -4.56 -27.06 -0.91
CA ILE A 316 -3.63 -25.92 -0.97
C ILE A 316 -2.54 -26.16 0.06
N LYS A 317 -1.36 -26.59 -0.40
CA LYS A 317 -0.26 -27.06 0.46
C LYS A 317 0.78 -25.99 0.79
N LYS A 318 0.80 -24.89 0.03
CA LYS A 318 1.75 -23.80 0.21
C LYS A 318 1.09 -22.47 -0.08
N ILE A 319 1.56 -21.44 0.62
CA ILE A 319 1.18 -20.05 0.37
C ILE A 319 2.44 -19.24 0.09
N TYR A 320 2.45 -18.56 -1.04
CA TYR A 320 3.52 -17.66 -1.44
C TYR A 320 3.01 -16.24 -1.31
N VAL A 321 3.75 -15.38 -0.63
CA VAL A 321 3.40 -13.97 -0.50
C VAL A 321 4.49 -13.13 -1.12
N ASN A 322 4.15 -12.45 -2.21
CA ASN A 322 4.98 -11.48 -2.89
C ASN A 322 4.44 -10.07 -2.61
N PHE A 323 5.01 -9.45 -1.58
CA PHE A 323 4.69 -8.09 -1.17
C PHE A 323 5.78 -7.13 -1.69
N GLN A 324 5.61 -6.75 -2.96
CA GLN A 324 6.47 -5.82 -3.69
C GLN A 324 5.60 -4.73 -4.33
N TYR A 325 5.98 -3.47 -4.14
CA TYR A 325 5.30 -2.35 -4.76
C TYR A 325 6.01 -1.93 -6.06
N GLU A 326 5.28 -1.70 -7.15
CA GLU A 326 5.91 -1.33 -8.43
C GLU A 326 6.69 -0.02 -8.34
N ARG A 327 6.18 0.95 -7.55
CA ARG A 327 6.80 2.25 -7.34
C ARG A 327 7.63 2.25 -6.06
N ASN A 328 8.67 1.41 -6.03
CA ASN A 328 9.59 1.31 -4.91
C ASN A 328 10.12 2.68 -4.48
N ASN A 329 9.65 3.15 -3.33
CA ASN A 329 10.21 4.30 -2.65
C ASN A 329 10.22 4.03 -1.14
N GLU A 330 10.92 4.88 -0.41
CA GLU A 330 11.19 4.66 1.01
C GLU A 330 9.93 4.59 1.91
N TYR A 331 8.75 5.03 1.46
CA TYR A 331 7.48 4.85 2.19
C TYR A 331 6.98 3.40 2.20
N PHE A 332 7.29 2.67 1.13
CA PHE A 332 6.93 1.26 0.95
C PHE A 332 8.06 0.31 1.33
N CYS A 333 9.18 0.84 1.85
CA CYS A 333 10.20 0.04 2.52
C CYS A 333 9.70 -0.26 3.94
N PHE A 334 9.06 -1.42 4.08
CA PHE A 334 8.50 -1.87 5.35
C PHE A 334 9.52 -2.67 6.15
N TYR A 335 9.40 -2.62 7.47
CA TYR A 335 10.20 -3.43 8.37
C TYR A 335 9.48 -3.68 9.68
N SER A 336 10.04 -4.57 10.49
CA SER A 336 9.64 -4.77 11.88
C SER A 336 10.86 -5.17 12.71
N LYS A 337 10.65 -5.59 13.95
CA LYS A 337 11.74 -6.08 14.80
C LYS A 337 12.40 -7.37 14.28
N VAL A 338 11.64 -8.20 13.58
CA VAL A 338 12.10 -9.52 13.09
C VAL A 338 12.35 -9.53 11.58
N VAL A 339 11.90 -8.51 10.86
CA VAL A 339 12.11 -8.35 9.41
C VAL A 339 12.89 -7.07 9.17
N PRO A 340 14.09 -7.14 8.54
CA PRO A 340 14.84 -5.94 8.22
C PRO A 340 14.13 -5.10 7.14
N PRO A 341 14.47 -3.81 6.99
CA PRO A 341 13.94 -2.98 5.92
C PRO A 341 14.21 -3.57 4.53
N LYS A 342 13.14 -3.82 3.78
CA LYS A 342 13.20 -4.28 2.39
C LYS A 342 12.15 -3.58 1.54
N PHE A 343 12.48 -3.37 0.27
CA PHE A 343 11.48 -2.95 -0.73
C PHE A 343 10.65 -4.13 -1.23
N HIS A 344 11.26 -5.32 -1.24
CA HIS A 344 10.62 -6.56 -1.66
C HIS A 344 10.55 -7.54 -0.50
N HIS A 345 9.34 -7.91 -0.12
CA HIS A 345 9.09 -8.93 0.87
C HIS A 345 8.52 -10.16 0.16
N PHE A 346 9.35 -11.19 0.02
CA PHE A 346 8.92 -12.50 -0.44
C PHE A 346 9.12 -13.51 0.68
N PHE A 347 8.13 -14.36 0.88
CA PHE A 347 8.18 -15.45 1.85
C PHE A 347 7.19 -16.54 1.48
N VAL A 348 7.47 -17.74 1.97
CA VAL A 348 6.66 -18.94 1.75
C VAL A 348 6.17 -19.45 3.09
N LEU A 349 4.89 -19.80 3.15
CA LEU A 349 4.34 -20.61 4.23
C LEU A 349 4.15 -22.02 3.72
N ASP A 350 4.70 -22.98 4.45
CA ASP A 350 4.43 -24.39 4.26
C ASP A 350 3.69 -24.96 5.48
N PHE A 351 3.04 -26.09 5.23
CA PHE A 351 2.24 -26.81 6.22
C PHE A 351 2.78 -28.23 6.32
N SER A 352 3.78 -28.44 7.17
CA SER A 352 4.34 -29.76 7.46
C SER A 352 4.05 -30.16 8.90
N ASP A 353 3.74 -31.44 9.13
CA ASP A 353 3.57 -32.03 10.47
C ASP A 353 2.57 -31.30 11.37
N GLY A 354 1.48 -30.77 10.80
CA GLY A 354 0.46 -30.00 11.53
C GLY A 354 0.94 -28.65 12.07
N LYS A 355 2.11 -28.18 11.61
CA LYS A 355 2.70 -26.88 11.94
C LYS A 355 2.79 -26.01 10.70
N ILE A 356 2.85 -24.72 10.94
CA ILE A 356 3.00 -23.70 9.91
C ILE A 356 4.42 -23.17 10.01
N ASN A 357 5.25 -23.44 9.00
CA ASN A 357 6.58 -22.84 8.93
C ASN A 357 6.55 -21.67 7.96
N ILE A 358 7.43 -20.70 8.22
CA ILE A 358 7.61 -19.52 7.38
C ILE A 358 9.07 -19.46 6.95
N ASP A 359 9.28 -19.52 5.65
CA ASP A 359 10.59 -19.41 5.03
C ASP A 359 10.72 -18.04 4.34
N ARG A 360 11.74 -17.28 4.76
CA ARG A 360 12.00 -15.91 4.30
C ARG A 360 13.16 -15.83 3.29
N ASP A 361 13.83 -16.96 3.04
CA ASP A 361 15.08 -17.01 2.29
C ASP A 361 14.92 -17.70 0.92
N GLN A 362 13.69 -18.08 0.57
CA GLN A 362 13.36 -18.61 -0.74
C GLN A 362 13.49 -17.56 -1.85
N ASP A 363 13.87 -18.02 -3.05
CA ASP A 363 13.92 -17.18 -4.25
C ASP A 363 12.58 -17.20 -5.01
N LEU A 364 12.08 -16.00 -5.34
CA LEU A 364 10.80 -15.80 -6.02
C LEU A 364 10.72 -16.54 -7.36
N MET A 365 11.75 -16.41 -8.19
CA MET A 365 11.76 -16.95 -9.56
C MET A 365 11.82 -18.47 -9.55
N THR A 366 12.65 -19.02 -8.67
CA THR A 366 12.77 -20.45 -8.44
C THR A 366 11.43 -21.04 -7.97
N GLN A 367 10.77 -20.42 -6.99
CA GLN A 367 9.49 -20.90 -6.48
C GLN A 367 8.37 -20.80 -7.53
N MET A 368 8.33 -19.73 -8.33
CA MET A 368 7.37 -19.63 -9.43
C MET A 368 7.60 -20.73 -10.48
N ALA A 369 8.85 -21.00 -10.85
CA ALA A 369 9.18 -22.07 -11.79
C ALA A 369 8.70 -23.43 -11.29
N LEU A 370 8.94 -23.74 -10.00
CA LEU A 370 8.47 -24.95 -9.35
C LEU A 370 6.93 -25.07 -9.35
N CYS A 371 6.22 -23.98 -9.01
CA CYS A 371 4.75 -23.96 -9.03
C CYS A 371 4.16 -24.20 -10.43
N MET A 372 4.87 -23.77 -11.47
CA MET A 372 4.43 -23.91 -12.86
C MET A 372 4.89 -25.23 -13.51
N GLY A 373 5.60 -26.10 -12.77
CA GLY A 373 6.10 -27.37 -13.30
C GLY A 373 7.30 -27.24 -14.23
N TYR A 374 7.98 -26.08 -14.26
CA TYR A 374 9.24 -25.92 -14.97
C TYR A 374 10.36 -26.52 -14.12
N TYR A 375 10.65 -27.80 -14.34
CA TYR A 375 11.89 -28.39 -13.87
C TYR A 375 13.02 -27.96 -14.82
N ASN A 376 14.01 -27.23 -14.31
CA ASN A 376 15.30 -27.16 -14.98
C ASN A 376 15.85 -28.59 -15.00
N TYR A 377 15.87 -29.21 -16.18
CA TYR A 377 16.63 -30.42 -16.44
C TYR A 377 18.13 -30.08 -16.53
#